data_AF-A0A3A5V913-F1
#
_entry.id   AF-A0A3A5V913-F1
#
_cell.length_a   1.000
_cell.length_b   1.000
_cell.length_c   1.000
_cell.angle_alpha   90.00
_cell.angle_beta   90.00
_cell.angle_gamma   90.00
#
_symmetry.space_group_name_H-M   'P 1'
#
loop_
_entity.id
_entity.type
_entity.pdbx_description
1 polymer ?
#
loop_
_entity_poly.entity_id
_entity_poly.type
_entity_poly.pdbx_seq_one_letter_code
_entity_poly.pdbx_strand_id
1 'polypeptide(L)'
;MADEHKNEQERRVSVDDMPAEVRQLADAMLGVNPQWNVHDWLVEQANLSMDLLALDLLREKVMIDQRLQRLDDLGRRLESDEKSEPLDEDPNQRNLFDCFDLNEEHALRGLGERATEPVNSTPLNGEEHHPSNIFLDLLPNANTDDPLLAIACQSVIISIELEVAKGEPLATLQAIFAHTRASNIDDSETDEALDHLLTTGMVIEVDDDCFILLPP
;
A
#
# COMPACT_ATOMS: atom_id res chain seq x y z
N MET A 1 29.64 -27.35 46.41
CA MET A 1 28.75 -26.42 45.67
C MET A 1 29.08 -24.94 45.93
N ALA A 2 30.30 -24.58 46.32
CA ALA A 2 30.72 -23.17 46.49
C ALA A 2 31.78 -22.75 45.44
N ASP A 3 32.37 -23.70 44.71
CA ASP A 3 33.44 -23.44 43.75
C ASP A 3 32.94 -23.13 42.32
N GLU A 4 31.72 -23.52 41.94
CA GLU A 4 31.18 -23.22 40.60
C GLU A 4 30.87 -21.73 40.40
N HIS A 5 30.27 -21.07 41.39
CA HIS A 5 29.98 -19.62 41.32
C HIS A 5 31.24 -18.75 41.30
N LYS A 6 32.34 -19.23 41.87
CA LYS A 6 33.61 -18.50 41.91
C LYS A 6 34.31 -18.52 40.54
N ASN A 7 34.19 -19.65 39.83
CA ASN A 7 34.75 -19.83 38.49
C ASN A 7 34.01 -19.01 37.42
N GLU A 8 32.70 -18.79 37.58
CA GLU A 8 31.93 -17.90 36.70
C GLU A 8 32.28 -16.43 36.85
N GLN A 9 32.73 -16.01 38.04
CA GLN A 9 33.20 -14.63 38.29
C GLN A 9 34.61 -14.42 37.75
N GLU A 10 35.49 -15.42 37.82
CA GLU A 10 36.86 -15.35 37.27
C GLU A 10 36.92 -15.30 35.74
N ARG A 11 35.86 -15.75 35.05
CA ARG A 11 35.76 -15.70 33.58
C ARG A 11 35.24 -14.36 33.03
N ARG A 12 34.84 -13.42 33.90
CA ARG A 12 34.34 -12.09 33.51
C ARG A 12 35.52 -11.13 33.41
N VAL A 13 35.83 -10.68 32.19
CA VAL A 13 36.81 -9.61 31.95
C VAL A 13 36.40 -8.38 32.76
N SER A 14 37.32 -7.81 33.53
CA SER A 14 37.05 -6.59 34.31
C SER A 14 36.85 -5.40 33.37
N VAL A 15 35.92 -4.52 33.71
CA VAL A 15 35.66 -3.27 32.96
C VAL A 15 36.89 -2.37 32.92
N ASP A 16 37.75 -2.47 33.94
CA ASP A 16 39.01 -1.73 34.04
C ASP A 16 40.06 -2.13 32.99
N ASP A 17 39.95 -3.34 32.44
CA ASP A 17 40.84 -3.85 31.39
C ASP A 17 40.34 -3.51 29.97
N MET A 18 39.18 -2.86 29.85
CA MET A 18 38.60 -2.50 28.56
C MET A 18 39.11 -1.14 28.04
N PRO A 19 39.02 -0.89 26.71
CA PRO A 19 39.37 0.39 26.10
C PRO A 19 38.64 1.58 26.74
N ALA A 20 39.25 2.77 26.64
CA ALA A 20 38.78 3.98 27.31
C ALA A 20 37.33 4.34 26.90
N GLU A 21 36.96 4.08 25.65
CA GLU A 21 35.63 4.31 25.09
C GLU A 21 34.57 3.42 25.75
N VAL A 22 34.90 2.14 25.96
CA VAL A 22 34.00 1.16 26.58
C VAL A 22 33.84 1.47 28.07
N ARG A 23 34.91 1.93 28.73
CA ARG A 23 34.86 2.34 30.12
C ARG A 23 34.01 3.59 30.33
N GLN A 24 34.16 4.59 29.47
CA GLN A 24 33.32 5.78 29.51
C GLN A 24 31.83 5.45 29.32
N LEU A 25 31.53 4.53 28.40
CA LEU A 25 30.17 4.02 28.23
C LEU A 25 29.70 3.30 29.49
N ALA A 26 30.52 2.41 30.05
CA ALA A 26 30.16 1.66 31.24
C ALA A 26 29.88 2.56 32.44
N ASP A 27 30.72 3.58 32.67
CA ASP A 27 30.52 4.57 33.74
C ASP A 27 29.21 5.34 33.55
N ALA A 28 28.90 5.76 32.31
CA ALA A 28 27.64 6.44 32.01
C ALA A 28 26.42 5.52 32.22
N MET A 29 26.49 4.27 31.76
CA MET A 29 25.38 3.32 31.85
C MET A 29 25.13 2.83 33.29
N LEU A 30 26.19 2.63 34.08
CA LEU A 30 26.08 2.36 35.51
C LEU A 30 25.50 3.56 36.28
N GLY A 31 25.79 4.78 35.83
CA GLY A 31 25.19 6.00 36.36
C GLY A 31 23.68 6.09 36.13
N VAL A 32 23.18 5.50 35.04
CA VAL A 32 21.74 5.43 34.71
C VAL A 32 21.07 4.24 35.40
N ASN A 33 21.70 3.06 35.36
CA ASN A 33 21.18 1.82 35.92
C ASN A 33 22.29 1.08 36.71
N PRO A 34 22.21 1.04 38.06
CA PRO A 34 23.19 0.35 38.89
C PRO A 34 23.29 -1.17 38.67
N GLN A 35 22.25 -1.79 38.11
CA GLN A 35 22.22 -3.23 37.80
C GLN A 35 22.74 -3.55 36.39
N TRP A 36 23.17 -2.54 35.63
CA TRP A 36 23.62 -2.73 34.26
C TRP A 36 24.93 -3.54 34.17
N ASN A 37 25.04 -4.38 33.13
CA ASN A 37 26.18 -5.26 32.91
C ASN A 37 26.72 -5.11 31.47
N VAL A 38 28.02 -4.82 31.35
CA VAL A 38 28.70 -4.65 30.05
C VAL A 38 28.62 -5.91 29.19
N HIS A 39 28.68 -7.10 29.79
CA HIS A 39 28.70 -8.36 29.06
C HIS A 39 27.34 -8.64 28.42
N ASP A 40 26.26 -8.45 29.19
CA ASP A 40 24.89 -8.63 28.68
C ASP A 40 24.61 -7.61 27.57
N TRP A 41 25.03 -6.36 27.76
CA TRP A 41 24.94 -5.33 26.72
C TRP A 41 25.74 -5.67 25.46
N LEU A 42 26.96 -6.22 25.58
CA LEU A 42 27.75 -6.64 24.43
C LEU A 42 27.08 -7.79 23.65
N VAL A 43 26.45 -8.73 24.37
CA VAL A 43 25.67 -9.80 23.74
C VAL A 43 24.47 -9.24 23.00
N GLU A 44 23.72 -8.32 23.62
CA GLU A 44 22.59 -7.63 22.98
C GLU A 44 23.03 -6.85 21.74
N GLN A 45 24.12 -6.09 21.82
CA GLN A 45 24.66 -5.36 20.67
C GLN A 45 25.14 -6.29 19.56
N ALA A 46 25.78 -7.41 19.91
CA ALA A 46 26.20 -8.40 18.93
C ALA A 46 24.98 -8.97 18.18
N ASN A 47 23.93 -9.35 18.90
CA ASN A 47 22.69 -9.84 18.28
C ASN A 47 22.04 -8.77 17.38
N LEU A 48 21.89 -7.53 17.88
CA LEU A 48 21.34 -6.43 17.09
C LEU A 48 22.14 -6.19 15.81
N SER A 49 23.48 -6.20 15.90
CA SER A 49 24.33 -6.02 14.72
C SER A 49 24.22 -7.16 13.73
N MET A 50 24.07 -8.40 14.20
CA MET A 50 23.82 -9.56 13.35
C MET A 50 22.46 -9.48 12.66
N ASP A 51 21.42 -9.01 13.34
CA ASP A 51 20.09 -8.81 12.76
C ASP A 51 20.10 -7.73 11.67
N LEU A 52 20.79 -6.61 11.92
CA LEU A 52 20.97 -5.55 10.92
C LEU A 52 21.72 -6.06 9.68
N LEU A 53 22.80 -6.82 9.89
CA LEU A 53 23.54 -7.44 8.78
C LEU A 53 22.66 -8.42 7.97
N ALA A 54 21.81 -9.20 8.63
CA ALA A 54 20.90 -10.10 7.95
C ALA A 54 19.90 -9.33 7.06
N LEU A 55 19.35 -8.22 7.56
CA LEU A 55 18.46 -7.34 6.78
C LEU A 55 19.17 -6.71 5.58
N ASP A 56 20.39 -6.22 5.76
CA ASP A 56 21.20 -5.65 4.68
C ASP A 56 21.50 -6.69 3.60
N LEU A 57 21.82 -7.92 3.99
CA LEU A 57 22.04 -9.03 3.05
C LEU A 57 20.78 -9.38 2.27
N LEU A 58 19.60 -9.38 2.90
CA LEU A 58 18.32 -9.60 2.21
C LEU A 58 18.05 -8.50 1.20
N ARG A 59 18.32 -7.25 1.56
CA ARG A 59 18.18 -6.10 0.65
C ARG A 59 19.11 -6.22 -0.56
N GLU A 60 20.39 -6.53 -0.33
CA GLU A 60 21.36 -6.72 -1.42
C GLU A 60 20.97 -7.88 -2.34
N LYS A 61 20.46 -8.98 -1.77
CA LYS A 61 19.94 -10.10 -2.56
C LYS A 61 18.83 -9.63 -3.50
N VAL A 62 17.84 -8.90 -3.00
CA VAL A 62 16.73 -8.37 -3.82
C VAL A 62 17.25 -7.45 -4.93
N MET A 63 18.21 -6.58 -4.63
CA MET A 63 18.82 -5.69 -5.64
C MET A 63 19.54 -6.46 -6.74
N ILE A 64 20.25 -7.54 -6.38
CA ILE A 64 20.94 -8.42 -7.34
C ILE A 64 19.92 -9.19 -8.18
N ASP A 65 18.87 -9.73 -7.57
CA ASP A 65 17.82 -10.48 -8.27
C ASP A 65 17.11 -9.59 -9.31
N GLN A 66 16.77 -8.35 -8.94
CA GLN A 66 16.21 -7.37 -9.88
C GLN A 66 17.18 -7.02 -11.01
N ARG A 67 18.48 -6.89 -10.71
CA ARG A 67 19.50 -6.64 -11.73
C ARG A 67 19.63 -7.83 -12.69
N LEU A 68 19.58 -9.05 -12.17
CA LEU A 68 19.63 -10.26 -12.97
C LEU A 68 18.42 -10.33 -13.91
N GLN A 69 17.21 -10.11 -13.39
CA GLN A 69 15.99 -10.10 -14.20
C GLN A 69 16.07 -9.04 -15.31
N ARG A 70 16.56 -7.83 -15.02
CA ARG A 70 16.78 -6.81 -16.06
C ARG A 70 17.77 -7.26 -17.13
N LEU A 71 18.84 -7.96 -16.76
CA LEU A 71 19.80 -8.50 -17.72
C LEU A 71 19.19 -9.61 -18.57
N ASP A 72 18.41 -10.49 -17.97
CA ASP A 72 17.71 -11.57 -18.69
C ASP A 72 16.68 -11.00 -19.68
N ASP A 73 15.92 -9.97 -19.28
CA ASP A 73 14.96 -9.29 -20.15
C ASP A 73 15.66 -8.59 -21.31
N LEU A 74 16.82 -7.95 -21.06
CA LEU A 74 17.65 -7.40 -22.13
C LEU A 74 18.16 -8.51 -23.06
N GLY A 75 18.63 -9.64 -22.52
CA GLY A 75 19.06 -10.79 -23.31
C GLY A 75 17.95 -11.30 -24.25
N ARG A 76 16.74 -11.50 -23.72
CA ARG A 76 15.56 -11.90 -24.51
C ARG A 76 15.23 -10.92 -25.64
N ARG A 77 15.32 -9.61 -25.36
CA ARG A 77 15.09 -8.56 -26.36
C ARG A 77 16.13 -8.57 -27.47
N LEU A 78 17.39 -8.87 -27.16
CA LEU A 78 18.43 -9.02 -28.16
C LEU A 78 18.23 -10.30 -29.00
N GLU A 79 17.74 -11.39 -28.41
CA GLU A 79 17.47 -12.65 -29.11
C GLU A 79 16.23 -12.59 -30.00
N SER A 80 15.24 -11.76 -29.68
CA SER A 80 13.96 -11.67 -30.40
C SER A 80 14.04 -11.06 -31.81
N ASP A 81 15.10 -10.32 -32.15
CA ASP A 81 15.28 -9.75 -33.50
C ASP A 81 15.75 -10.79 -34.53
N GLU A 82 16.29 -11.95 -34.12
CA GLU A 82 16.81 -12.95 -35.08
C GLU A 82 15.74 -13.94 -35.58
N LYS A 83 14.53 -13.96 -35.00
CA LYS A 83 13.46 -14.94 -35.32
C LYS A 83 12.04 -14.37 -35.37
N SER A 84 11.86 -13.06 -35.54
CA SER A 84 10.53 -12.53 -35.87
C SER A 84 10.21 -12.78 -37.34
N GLU A 85 9.79 -14.01 -37.65
CA GLU A 85 8.70 -14.17 -38.61
C GLU A 85 7.57 -13.21 -38.18
N PRO A 86 6.87 -12.52 -39.09
CA PRO A 86 5.80 -11.62 -38.70
C PRO A 86 4.69 -12.45 -38.04
N LEU A 87 4.73 -12.54 -36.72
CA LEU A 87 3.61 -12.96 -35.91
C LEU A 87 2.53 -11.94 -36.21
N ASP A 88 1.41 -12.40 -36.76
CA ASP A 88 0.21 -11.61 -37.03
C ASP A 88 0.02 -10.59 -35.89
N GLU A 89 0.36 -9.33 -36.14
CA GLU A 89 0.02 -8.23 -35.25
C GLU A 89 -1.50 -8.23 -35.18
N ASP A 90 -2.05 -8.65 -34.04
CA ASP A 90 -3.48 -8.52 -33.79
C ASP A 90 -3.81 -7.02 -33.98
N PRO A 91 -4.66 -6.64 -34.95
CA PRO A 91 -4.93 -5.24 -35.26
C PRO A 91 -5.50 -4.45 -34.07
N ASN A 92 -5.93 -5.14 -33.01
CA ASN A 92 -6.41 -4.55 -31.77
C ASN A 92 -5.38 -4.52 -30.63
N GLN A 93 -4.18 -5.09 -30.80
CA GLN A 93 -3.11 -5.02 -29.80
C GLN A 93 -2.26 -3.77 -30.05
N ARG A 94 -2.42 -2.74 -29.22
CA ARG A 94 -1.60 -1.52 -29.24
C ARG A 94 -0.78 -1.43 -27.96
N ASN A 95 0.39 -0.79 -28.00
CA ASN A 95 1.12 -0.53 -26.77
C ASN A 95 0.29 0.38 -25.86
N LEU A 96 0.38 0.19 -24.54
CA LEU A 96 -0.29 1.02 -23.53
C LEU A 96 -0.05 2.53 -23.72
N PHE A 97 1.06 2.89 -24.37
CA PHE A 97 1.45 4.27 -24.65
C PHE A 97 0.94 4.83 -25.98
N ASP A 98 0.45 3.98 -26.90
CA ASP A 98 -0.10 4.41 -28.19
C ASP A 98 -1.49 5.05 -28.03
N CYS A 99 -2.11 4.92 -26.86
CA CYS A 99 -3.38 5.56 -26.50
C CYS A 99 -3.20 6.98 -25.94
N PHE A 100 -1.96 7.47 -25.76
CA PHE A 100 -1.70 8.84 -25.31
C PHE A 100 -1.20 9.65 -26.50
N ASP A 101 -2.08 10.45 -27.12
CA ASP A 101 -1.64 11.42 -28.10
C ASP A 101 -1.07 12.63 -27.36
N LEU A 102 0.25 12.84 -27.45
CA LEU A 102 0.93 14.00 -26.84
C LEU A 102 0.44 15.33 -27.42
N ASN A 103 -0.31 15.30 -28.53
CA ASN A 103 -0.90 16.47 -29.15
C ASN A 103 -2.31 16.80 -28.63
N GLU A 104 -2.96 15.90 -27.90
CA GLU A 104 -4.22 16.18 -27.22
C GLU A 104 -3.96 16.97 -25.93
N GLU A 105 -4.89 17.86 -25.58
CA GLU A 105 -4.86 18.66 -24.35
C GLU A 105 -5.24 17.77 -23.16
N HIS A 106 -4.45 16.73 -22.88
CA HIS A 106 -4.64 15.91 -21.70
C HIS A 106 -4.52 16.75 -20.43
N ALA A 107 -5.33 16.45 -19.42
CA ALA A 107 -5.34 17.15 -18.14
C ALA A 107 -3.94 17.34 -17.54
N LEU A 108 -3.02 16.38 -17.74
CA LEU A 108 -1.65 16.45 -17.20
C LEU A 108 -0.76 17.48 -17.90
N ARG A 109 -1.06 17.87 -19.16
CA ARG A 109 -0.33 18.93 -19.89
C ARG A 109 -0.55 20.31 -19.25
N GLY A 110 -1.67 20.50 -18.57
CA GLY A 110 -2.07 21.76 -17.93
C GLY A 110 -1.61 21.95 -16.49
N LEU A 111 -0.74 21.12 -15.90
CA LEU A 111 -0.27 21.37 -14.52
C LEU A 111 0.50 22.71 -14.38
N GLY A 112 1.19 23.13 -15.44
CA GLY A 112 1.85 24.45 -15.49
C GLY A 112 0.92 25.59 -15.94
N GLU A 113 -0.05 25.28 -16.80
CA GLU A 113 -0.92 26.27 -17.48
C GLU A 113 -2.16 26.65 -16.62
N ARG A 114 -2.61 25.74 -15.74
CA ARG A 114 -3.69 25.97 -14.76
C ARG A 114 -3.38 27.07 -13.73
N ALA A 115 -2.12 27.47 -13.58
CA ALA A 115 -1.75 28.56 -12.68
C ALA A 115 -2.15 29.95 -13.22
N THR A 116 -2.48 30.09 -14.51
CA THR A 116 -2.56 31.41 -15.16
C THR A 116 -3.89 31.77 -15.81
N GLU A 117 -4.85 30.85 -15.97
CA GLU A 117 -6.09 31.13 -16.73
C GLU A 117 -7.38 30.96 -15.90
N PRO A 118 -8.37 31.86 -16.02
CA PRO A 118 -9.65 31.73 -15.35
C PRO A 118 -10.53 30.66 -16.02
N VAL A 119 -11.09 29.79 -15.18
CA VAL A 119 -11.92 28.63 -15.54
C VAL A 119 -13.12 29.05 -16.41
N ASN A 120 -13.06 28.78 -17.71
CA ASN A 120 -14.24 28.74 -18.57
C ASN A 120 -14.52 27.28 -18.92
N SER A 121 -15.58 26.75 -18.30
CA SER A 121 -16.11 25.41 -18.53
C SER A 121 -16.83 25.35 -19.89
N THR A 122 -16.15 24.86 -20.92
CA THR A 122 -16.80 24.36 -22.14
C THR A 122 -16.93 22.83 -22.06
N PRO A 123 -18.12 22.25 -22.34
CA PRO A 123 -18.32 20.81 -22.22
C PRO A 123 -17.61 20.08 -23.38
N LEU A 124 -16.69 19.18 -23.03
CA LEU A 124 -16.05 18.23 -23.95
C LEU A 124 -17.07 17.15 -24.34
N ASN A 125 -17.92 17.45 -25.32
CA ASN A 125 -18.75 16.45 -25.99
C ASN A 125 -17.95 15.86 -27.16
N GLY A 126 -17.29 14.71 -26.98
CA GLY A 126 -16.73 14.00 -28.13
C GLY A 126 -15.65 12.95 -27.91
N GLU A 127 -15.13 12.75 -26.70
CA GLU A 127 -14.17 11.66 -26.46
C GLU A 127 -14.94 10.37 -26.18
N GLU A 128 -14.68 9.31 -26.94
CA GLU A 128 -15.12 7.96 -26.58
C GLU A 128 -14.44 7.61 -25.25
N HIS A 129 -15.16 7.83 -24.16
CA HIS A 129 -14.67 7.56 -22.81
C HIS A 129 -14.24 6.10 -22.77
N HIS A 130 -12.99 5.84 -22.38
CA HIS A 130 -12.51 4.49 -22.12
C HIS A 130 -13.56 3.77 -21.27
N PRO A 131 -13.91 2.50 -21.53
CA PRO A 131 -15.00 1.83 -20.80
C PRO A 131 -14.81 1.86 -19.28
N SER A 132 -13.56 1.97 -18.81
CA SER A 132 -13.25 2.13 -17.39
C SER A 132 -13.58 3.50 -16.79
N ASN A 133 -13.70 4.58 -17.57
CA ASN A 133 -14.10 5.90 -17.08
C ASN A 133 -15.51 5.87 -16.49
N ILE A 134 -16.38 4.94 -16.93
CA ILE A 134 -17.70 4.73 -16.34
C ILE A 134 -17.60 4.42 -14.85
N PHE A 135 -16.53 3.75 -14.41
CA PHE A 135 -16.32 3.42 -13.00
C PHE A 135 -15.73 4.59 -12.19
N LEU A 136 -15.04 5.53 -12.84
CA LEU A 136 -14.57 6.76 -12.19
C LEU A 136 -15.74 7.70 -11.85
N ASP A 137 -16.82 7.66 -12.63
CA ASP A 137 -18.04 8.42 -12.35
C ASP A 137 -18.85 7.87 -11.16
N LEU A 138 -18.56 6.64 -10.69
CA LEU A 138 -19.24 6.04 -9.53
C LEU A 138 -18.83 6.70 -8.22
N LEU A 139 -17.63 7.29 -8.15
CA LEU A 139 -17.12 8.00 -6.97
C LEU A 139 -16.51 9.36 -7.38
N PRO A 140 -17.34 10.34 -7.79
CA PRO A 140 -16.88 11.58 -8.42
C PRO A 140 -16.03 12.47 -7.49
N ASN A 141 -16.06 12.22 -6.17
CA ASN A 141 -15.31 12.97 -5.16
C ASN A 141 -14.12 12.19 -4.59
N ALA A 142 -13.88 10.95 -5.05
CA ALA A 142 -12.76 10.13 -4.58
C ALA A 142 -11.72 9.98 -5.70
N ASN A 143 -10.47 10.35 -5.40
CA ASN A 143 -9.32 9.99 -6.24
C ASN A 143 -8.97 8.52 -6.02
N THR A 144 -9.87 7.62 -6.39
CA THR A 144 -9.65 6.17 -6.32
C THR A 144 -9.35 5.65 -7.73
N ASP A 145 -8.15 5.13 -7.90
CA ASP A 145 -7.71 4.44 -9.12
C ASP A 145 -8.15 2.96 -9.14
N ASP A 146 -8.87 2.50 -8.10
CA ASP A 146 -9.33 1.11 -7.99
C ASP A 146 -10.79 0.96 -8.47
N PRO A 147 -11.01 0.38 -9.67
CA PRO A 147 -12.35 0.17 -10.20
C PRO A 147 -13.15 -0.87 -9.41
N LEU A 148 -12.50 -1.81 -8.70
CA LEU A 148 -13.20 -2.81 -7.88
C LEU A 148 -13.78 -2.15 -6.64
N LEU A 149 -13.01 -1.30 -5.97
CA LEU A 149 -13.50 -0.50 -4.85
C LEU A 149 -14.69 0.39 -5.26
N ALA A 150 -14.64 0.99 -6.45
CA ALA A 150 -15.75 1.80 -6.97
C ALA A 150 -17.04 0.97 -7.17
N ILE A 151 -16.92 -0.24 -7.73
CA ILE A 151 -18.06 -1.17 -7.90
C ILE A 151 -18.59 -1.63 -6.54
N ALA A 152 -17.70 -1.98 -5.61
CA ALA A 152 -18.08 -2.39 -4.26
C ALA A 152 -18.80 -1.27 -3.51
N CYS A 153 -18.28 -0.04 -3.55
CA CYS A 153 -18.93 1.15 -2.98
C CYS A 153 -20.32 1.36 -3.58
N GLN A 154 -20.45 1.28 -4.90
CA GLN A 154 -21.74 1.44 -5.56
C GLN A 154 -22.73 0.34 -5.15
N SER A 155 -22.28 -0.91 -5.01
CA SER A 155 -23.15 -2.01 -4.55
C SER A 155 -23.60 -1.82 -3.11
N VAL A 156 -22.74 -1.30 -2.23
CA VAL A 156 -23.11 -0.93 -0.86
C VAL A 156 -24.17 0.17 -0.87
N ILE A 157 -23.98 1.24 -1.64
CA ILE A 157 -24.96 2.34 -1.76
C ILE A 157 -26.32 1.79 -2.22
N ILE A 158 -26.36 0.99 -3.29
CA ILE A 158 -27.59 0.38 -3.80
C ILE A 158 -28.27 -0.48 -2.74
N SER A 159 -27.50 -1.24 -1.94
CA SER A 159 -28.06 -2.06 -0.87
C SER A 159 -28.79 -1.22 0.18
N ILE A 160 -28.23 -0.06 0.55
CA ILE A 160 -28.82 0.87 1.51
C ILE A 160 -30.09 1.49 0.92
N GLU A 161 -30.04 1.97 -0.33
CA GLU A 161 -31.23 2.51 -1.02
C GLU A 161 -32.36 1.50 -1.12
N LEU A 162 -32.03 0.23 -1.38
CA LEU A 162 -32.99 -0.84 -1.53
C LEU A 162 -33.68 -1.21 -0.21
N GLU A 163 -32.96 -1.19 0.91
CA GLU A 163 -33.58 -1.34 2.25
C GLU A 163 -34.49 -0.15 2.56
N VAL A 164 -34.05 1.07 2.27
CA VAL A 164 -34.89 2.28 2.42
C VAL A 164 -36.15 2.21 1.54
N ALA A 165 -36.03 1.72 0.31
CA ALA A 165 -37.15 1.57 -0.63
C ALA A 165 -38.17 0.50 -0.19
N LYS A 166 -37.73 -0.51 0.59
CA LYS A 166 -38.64 -1.50 1.21
C LYS A 166 -39.44 -0.90 2.37
N GLY A 167 -39.10 0.31 2.82
CA GLY A 167 -39.73 1.00 3.94
C GLY A 167 -39.03 0.79 5.28
N GLU A 168 -37.84 0.17 5.28
CA GLU A 168 -37.00 0.12 6.47
C GLU A 168 -36.27 1.46 6.65
N PRO A 169 -36.15 1.99 7.88
CA PRO A 169 -35.55 3.31 8.10
C PRO A 169 -34.02 3.31 7.99
N LEU A 170 -33.39 2.13 8.14
CA LEU A 170 -31.95 1.95 8.29
C LEU A 170 -31.53 0.67 7.57
N ALA A 171 -30.34 0.65 6.97
CA ALA A 171 -29.77 -0.58 6.42
C ALA A 171 -28.84 -1.23 7.44
N THR A 172 -29.10 -2.49 7.78
CA THR A 172 -28.23 -3.25 8.71
C THR A 172 -26.99 -3.78 8.00
N LEU A 173 -25.87 -3.91 8.70
CA LEU A 173 -24.64 -4.51 8.20
C LEU A 173 -24.91 -5.87 7.54
N GLN A 174 -25.68 -6.72 8.21
CA GLN A 174 -26.05 -8.05 7.69
C GLN A 174 -26.81 -7.97 6.35
N ALA A 175 -27.69 -6.97 6.16
CA ALA A 175 -28.42 -6.78 4.92
C ALA A 175 -27.49 -6.32 3.78
N ILE A 176 -26.54 -5.42 4.09
CA ILE A 176 -25.52 -4.95 3.16
C ILE A 176 -24.67 -6.12 2.68
N PHE A 177 -24.09 -6.90 3.61
CA PHE A 177 -23.31 -8.10 3.27
C PHE A 177 -24.10 -9.17 2.52
N ALA A 178 -25.38 -9.36 2.85
CA ALA A 178 -26.22 -10.29 2.10
C ALA A 178 -26.42 -9.83 0.65
N HIS A 179 -26.55 -8.52 0.43
CA HIS A 179 -26.70 -7.94 -0.90
C HIS A 179 -25.40 -8.02 -1.71
N THR A 180 -24.26 -7.60 -1.13
CA THR A 180 -22.97 -7.60 -1.84
C THR A 180 -22.50 -9.02 -2.18
N ARG A 181 -22.67 -9.99 -1.27
CA ARG A 181 -22.42 -11.41 -1.58
C ARG A 181 -23.30 -11.93 -2.71
N ALA A 182 -24.57 -11.52 -2.78
CA ALA A 182 -25.45 -11.90 -3.89
C ALA A 182 -24.99 -11.32 -5.23
N SER A 183 -24.25 -10.21 -5.19
CA SER A 183 -23.58 -9.58 -6.33
C SER A 183 -22.17 -10.13 -6.59
N ASN A 184 -21.77 -11.21 -5.90
CA ASN A 184 -20.45 -11.86 -6.00
C ASN A 184 -19.27 -10.92 -5.65
N ILE A 185 -19.48 -10.05 -4.67
CA ILE A 185 -18.48 -9.20 -4.04
C ILE A 185 -18.09 -9.86 -2.70
N ASP A 186 -16.79 -9.96 -2.45
CA ASP A 186 -16.29 -10.62 -1.24
C ASP A 186 -16.50 -9.76 0.01
N ASP A 187 -16.51 -10.41 1.17
CA ASP A 187 -16.74 -9.73 2.45
C ASP A 187 -15.67 -8.66 2.72
N SER A 188 -14.41 -8.94 2.39
CA SER A 188 -13.31 -7.97 2.57
C SER A 188 -13.45 -6.74 1.68
N GLU A 189 -13.98 -6.90 0.46
CA GLU A 189 -14.23 -5.77 -0.44
C GLU A 189 -15.42 -4.95 0.05
N THR A 190 -16.42 -5.60 0.67
CA THR A 190 -17.56 -4.93 1.29
C THR A 190 -17.13 -4.11 2.50
N ASP A 191 -16.26 -4.67 3.36
CA ASP A 191 -15.66 -3.96 4.50
C ASP A 191 -14.86 -2.73 4.03
N GLU A 192 -13.97 -2.90 3.05
CA GLU A 192 -13.18 -1.79 2.50
C GLU A 192 -14.05 -0.70 1.88
N ALA A 193 -15.10 -1.09 1.15
CA ALA A 193 -16.07 -0.15 0.59
C ALA A 193 -16.82 0.63 1.68
N LEU A 194 -17.26 -0.04 2.76
CA LEU A 194 -17.91 0.62 3.89
C LEU A 194 -16.96 1.62 4.57
N ASP A 195 -15.73 1.23 4.87
CA ASP A 195 -14.71 2.11 5.45
C ASP A 195 -14.45 3.33 4.56
N HIS A 196 -14.34 3.12 3.25
CA HIS A 196 -14.15 4.20 2.29
C HIS A 196 -15.35 5.15 2.24
N LEU A 197 -16.58 4.62 2.22
CA LEU A 197 -17.81 5.42 2.20
C LEU A 197 -18.03 6.21 3.50
N LEU A 198 -17.66 5.64 4.65
CA LEU A 198 -17.65 6.33 5.94
C LEU A 198 -16.59 7.44 5.97
N THR A 199 -15.38 7.16 5.49
CA THR A 199 -14.27 8.12 5.46
C THR A 199 -14.56 9.31 4.53
N THR A 200 -15.19 9.06 3.39
CA THR A 200 -15.60 10.10 2.42
C THR A 200 -16.89 10.82 2.83
N GLY A 201 -17.60 10.33 3.85
CA GLY A 201 -18.84 10.94 4.36
C GLY A 201 -20.06 10.71 3.48
N MET A 202 -20.01 9.74 2.55
CA MET A 202 -21.14 9.36 1.71
C MET A 202 -22.16 8.49 2.47
N VAL A 203 -21.67 7.71 3.43
CA VAL A 203 -22.46 6.87 4.33
C VAL A 203 -22.20 7.31 5.77
N ILE A 204 -23.22 7.19 6.63
CA ILE A 204 -23.10 7.42 8.07
C ILE A 204 -23.65 6.21 8.82
N GLU A 205 -22.92 5.79 9.85
CA GLU A 205 -23.40 4.87 10.87
C GLU A 205 -24.18 5.64 11.94
N VAL A 206 -25.44 5.26 12.18
CA VAL A 206 -26.37 5.97 13.08
C VAL A 206 -26.58 5.22 14.39
N ASP A 207 -26.40 3.90 14.36
CA ASP A 207 -26.49 2.98 15.50
C ASP A 207 -25.59 1.78 15.21
N ASP A 208 -25.36 0.92 16.20
CA ASP A 208 -24.51 -0.28 16.05
C ASP A 208 -24.95 -1.10 14.82
N ASP A 209 -24.03 -1.27 13.86
CA ASP A 209 -24.24 -2.02 12.61
C ASP A 209 -25.39 -1.48 11.73
N CYS A 210 -25.74 -0.19 11.84
CA CYS A 210 -26.86 0.44 11.11
C CYS A 210 -26.44 1.69 10.34
N PHE A 211 -26.66 1.68 9.02
CA PHE A 211 -26.14 2.67 8.08
C PHE A 211 -27.25 3.39 7.31
N ILE A 212 -27.01 4.66 7.00
CA ILE A 212 -27.82 5.48 6.08
C ILE A 212 -26.92 6.22 5.08
N LEU A 213 -27.49 6.61 3.95
CA LEU A 213 -26.84 7.56 3.05
C LEU A 213 -26.96 8.98 3.61
N LEU A 214 -25.88 9.76 3.51
CA LEU A 214 -25.96 11.19 3.78
C LEU A 214 -26.83 11.83 2.68
N PRO A 215 -27.93 12.53 3.03
CA PRO A 215 -28.72 13.25 2.04
C PRO A 215 -27.88 14.34 1.37
N PRO A 216 -28.09 14.61 0.07
CA PRO A 216 -27.37 15.64 -0.67
C PRO A 216 -27.60 17.05 -0.16
#